data_AF-A0A8J5U1T6-F1
#
_entry.id   AF-A0A8J5U1T6-F1
#
_cell.length_a   1.000
_cell.length_b   1.000
_cell.length_c   1.000
_cell.angle_alpha   90.00
_cell.angle_beta   90.00
_cell.angle_gamma   90.00
#
_symmetry.space_group_name_H-M   'P 1'
#
loop_
_entity.id
_entity.type
_entity.pdbx_description
1 polymer ?
#
loop_
_entity_poly.entity_id
_entity_poly.type
_entity_poly.pdbx_seq_one_letter_code
_entity_poly.pdbx_strand_id
1 'polypeptide(L)'
;MSATTSDIKIASIAMGFTLGFGLLTVWEAWKQTRRNRNPLRSTYIYMLWGEILANIIIAIIGWIFLDGIIGPTVPVLFFILFFWVFEVQLLMQIIVNRISIIAEHRSTIFKLKWGTALTITLINIAVFAIWIPAHTVPPASQTFVRINEVWDRVSKVLILLVDAGLNWYFLRTVKKRLVEQHRLKKYEPLVGFNAKLMIISILMDGMLIAQHRNVHGQAYYPPC
;
A
#
# COMPACT_ATOMS: atom_id res chain seq x y z
N MET A 1 -19.09 20.88 0.88
CA MET A 1 -18.71 21.04 -0.54
C MET A 1 -19.08 19.74 -1.23
N SER A 2 -20.09 19.74 -2.10
CA SER A 2 -20.40 18.57 -2.93
C SER A 2 -19.27 18.35 -3.93
N ALA A 3 -18.87 17.09 -4.12
CA ALA A 3 -17.89 16.72 -5.14
C ALA A 3 -18.35 17.18 -6.53
N THR A 4 -17.44 17.73 -7.33
CA THR A 4 -17.75 18.19 -8.68
C THR A 4 -18.11 16.99 -9.56
N THR A 5 -18.96 17.16 -10.59
CA THR A 5 -19.34 16.06 -11.48
C THR A 5 -18.14 15.39 -12.16
N SER A 6 -17.05 16.14 -12.37
CA SER A 6 -15.76 15.60 -12.82
C SER A 6 -15.12 14.66 -11.80
N ASP A 7 -15.13 15.03 -10.53
CA ASP A 7 -14.50 14.26 -9.45
C ASP A 7 -15.23 12.94 -9.24
N ILE A 8 -16.56 12.97 -9.30
CA ILE A 8 -17.40 11.76 -9.23
C ILE A 8 -17.14 10.84 -10.42
N LYS A 9 -16.97 11.38 -11.65
CA LYS A 9 -16.64 10.57 -12.83
C LYS A 9 -15.26 9.92 -12.70
N ILE A 10 -14.25 10.66 -12.28
CA ILE A 10 -12.90 10.13 -12.07
C ILE A 10 -12.90 9.06 -10.97
N ALA A 11 -13.56 9.34 -9.84
CA ALA A 11 -13.70 8.39 -8.74
C ALA A 11 -14.44 7.12 -9.16
N SER A 12 -15.49 7.23 -9.98
CA SER A 12 -16.25 6.09 -10.50
C SER A 12 -15.41 5.22 -11.45
N ILE A 13 -14.57 5.82 -12.31
CA ILE A 13 -13.64 5.10 -13.18
C ILE A 13 -12.58 4.37 -12.33
N ALA A 14 -12.00 5.07 -11.36
CA ALA A 14 -11.02 4.48 -10.45
C ALA A 14 -11.63 3.32 -9.65
N MET A 15 -12.84 3.49 -9.12
CA MET A 15 -13.56 2.44 -8.42
C MET A 15 -13.84 1.23 -9.33
N GLY A 16 -14.32 1.46 -10.56
CA GLY A 16 -14.57 0.38 -11.52
C GLY A 16 -13.31 -0.43 -11.83
N PHE A 17 -12.16 0.25 -11.99
CA PHE A 17 -10.86 -0.41 -12.16
C PHE A 17 -10.46 -1.21 -10.91
N THR A 18 -10.55 -0.59 -9.72
CA THR A 18 -10.20 -1.24 -8.44
C THR A 18 -11.08 -2.46 -8.14
N LEU A 19 -12.38 -2.41 -8.45
CA LEU A 19 -13.28 -3.56 -8.29
C LEU A 19 -12.95 -4.68 -9.28
N GLY A 20 -12.68 -4.35 -10.54
CA GLY A 20 -12.30 -5.32 -11.56
C GLY A 20 -11.00 -6.05 -11.20
N PHE A 21 -9.97 -5.29 -10.81
CA PHE A 21 -8.71 -5.87 -10.35
C PHE A 21 -8.90 -6.63 -9.02
N GLY A 22 -9.65 -6.06 -8.08
CA GLY A 22 -9.98 -6.63 -6.77
C GLY A 22 -10.61 -8.02 -6.85
N LEU A 23 -11.52 -8.24 -7.81
CA LEU A 23 -12.12 -9.57 -8.04
C LEU A 23 -11.06 -10.59 -8.48
N LEU A 24 -10.10 -10.20 -9.32
CA LEU A 24 -9.00 -11.08 -9.73
C LEU A 24 -8.08 -11.38 -8.55
N THR A 25 -7.77 -10.39 -7.70
CA THR A 25 -6.97 -10.59 -6.48
C THR A 25 -7.66 -11.54 -5.50
N VAL A 26 -8.97 -11.36 -5.28
CA VAL A 26 -9.77 -12.26 -4.42
C VAL A 26 -9.82 -13.67 -4.99
N TRP A 27 -9.97 -13.82 -6.31
CA TRP A 27 -9.98 -15.12 -6.96
C TRP A 27 -8.64 -15.86 -6.81
N GLU A 28 -7.52 -15.17 -6.98
CA GLU A 28 -6.20 -15.75 -6.75
C GLU A 28 -5.95 -16.04 -5.27
N ALA A 29 -6.39 -15.18 -4.35
CA ALA A 29 -6.35 -15.43 -2.91
C ALA A 29 -7.16 -16.67 -2.52
N TRP A 30 -8.33 -16.87 -3.14
CA TRP A 30 -9.17 -18.04 -2.93
C TRP A 30 -8.52 -19.33 -3.45
N LYS A 31 -7.96 -19.30 -4.67
CA LYS A 31 -7.18 -20.44 -5.21
C LYS A 31 -6.00 -20.80 -4.31
N GLN A 32 -5.25 -19.81 -3.82
CA GLN A 32 -4.13 -20.02 -2.90
C GLN A 32 -4.59 -20.63 -1.57
N THR A 33 -5.74 -20.16 -1.05
CA THR A 33 -6.34 -20.69 0.18
C THR A 33 -6.79 -22.15 0.00
N ARG A 34 -7.41 -22.48 -1.14
CA ARG A 34 -7.93 -23.83 -1.44
C ARG A 34 -6.83 -24.86 -1.73
N ARG A 35 -5.70 -24.43 -2.30
CA ARG A 35 -4.57 -25.31 -2.65
C ARG A 35 -3.68 -25.64 -1.45
N ASN A 36 -3.83 -24.91 -0.34
CA ASN A 36 -3.05 -25.13 0.86
C ASN A 36 -3.71 -26.18 1.78
N ARG A 37 -2.95 -27.19 2.22
CA ARG A 37 -3.48 -28.35 2.95
C ARG A 37 -3.98 -28.02 4.37
N ASN A 38 -3.52 -26.88 4.94
CA ASN A 38 -3.95 -26.33 6.23
C ASN A 38 -4.03 -24.78 6.16
N PRO A 39 -5.12 -24.22 5.61
CA PRO A 39 -5.23 -22.79 5.36
C PRO A 39 -5.28 -21.94 6.64
N LEU A 40 -5.87 -22.49 7.71
CA LEU A 40 -6.08 -21.80 9.00
C LEU A 40 -4.83 -21.64 9.87
N ARG A 41 -3.68 -22.24 9.48
CA ARG A 41 -2.42 -22.12 10.25
C ARG A 41 -1.40 -21.19 9.60
N SER A 42 -1.68 -20.66 8.41
CA SER A 42 -0.73 -19.82 7.68
C SER A 42 -0.99 -18.34 7.95
N THR A 43 -0.08 -17.69 8.68
CA THR A 43 -0.11 -16.25 8.96
C THR A 43 -0.24 -15.41 7.69
N TYR A 44 0.36 -15.86 6.58
CA TYR A 44 0.26 -15.23 5.26
C TYR A 44 -1.18 -15.13 4.74
N ILE A 45 -1.98 -16.17 4.92
CA ILE A 45 -3.37 -16.20 4.43
C ILE A 45 -4.22 -15.18 5.19
N TYR A 46 -4.06 -15.10 6.52
CA TYR A 46 -4.73 -14.07 7.31
C TYR A 46 -4.30 -12.65 6.94
N MET A 47 -3.01 -12.43 6.69
CA MET A 47 -2.51 -11.13 6.23
C MET A 47 -3.11 -10.73 4.88
N LEU A 48 -3.18 -11.66 3.93
CA LEU A 48 -3.76 -11.42 2.61
C LEU A 48 -5.27 -11.11 2.67
N TRP A 49 -6.04 -11.90 3.42
CA TRP A 49 -7.47 -11.62 3.58
C TRP A 49 -7.73 -10.32 4.36
N GLY A 50 -6.86 -9.98 5.32
CA GLY A 50 -6.92 -8.72 6.05
C GLY A 50 -6.70 -7.51 5.15
N GLU A 51 -5.77 -7.59 4.20
CA GLU A 51 -5.50 -6.53 3.22
C GLU A 51 -6.71 -6.31 2.29
N ILE A 52 -7.27 -7.39 1.74
CA ILE A 52 -8.49 -7.33 0.92
C ILE A 52 -9.65 -6.70 1.71
N LEU A 53 -9.85 -7.11 2.96
CA LEU A 53 -10.94 -6.61 3.80
C LEU A 53 -10.75 -5.12 4.13
N ALA A 54 -9.53 -4.68 4.42
CA ALA A 54 -9.23 -3.27 4.64
C ALA A 54 -9.54 -2.42 3.39
N ASN A 55 -9.12 -2.90 2.22
CA ASN A 55 -9.38 -2.24 0.93
C ASN A 55 -10.88 -2.10 0.64
N ILE A 56 -11.69 -3.13 0.91
CA ILE A 56 -13.15 -3.08 0.75
C ILE A 56 -13.77 -2.05 1.71
N ILE A 57 -13.33 -2.02 2.98
CA ILE A 57 -13.88 -1.08 3.97
C ILE A 57 -13.57 0.36 3.59
N ILE A 58 -12.33 0.66 3.18
CA ILE A 58 -11.95 2.01 2.70
C ILE A 58 -12.79 2.38 1.47
N ALA A 59 -12.98 1.47 0.52
CA ALA A 59 -13.79 1.75 -0.68
C ALA A 59 -15.25 2.08 -0.33
N ILE A 60 -15.86 1.34 0.60
CA ILE A 60 -17.23 1.61 1.06
C ILE A 60 -17.32 2.96 1.76
N ILE A 61 -16.41 3.24 2.71
CA ILE A 61 -16.39 4.50 3.43
C ILE A 61 -16.15 5.67 2.47
N GLY A 62 -15.22 5.52 1.52
CA GLY A 62 -14.90 6.52 0.51
C GLY A 62 -16.08 6.82 -0.41
N TRP A 63 -16.87 5.81 -0.78
CA TRP A 63 -18.08 6.01 -1.58
C TRP A 63 -19.17 6.76 -0.81
N ILE A 64 -19.43 6.36 0.44
CA ILE A 64 -20.42 7.05 1.30
C ILE A 64 -19.99 8.50 1.58
N PHE A 65 -18.68 8.74 1.67
CA PHE A 65 -18.11 10.09 1.79
C PHE A 65 -18.34 10.93 0.52
N LEU A 66 -18.21 10.34 -0.67
CA LEU A 66 -18.49 11.00 -1.96
C LEU A 66 -19.97 11.33 -2.16
N ASP A 67 -20.87 10.47 -1.69
CA ASP A 67 -22.33 10.71 -1.73
C ASP A 67 -22.76 11.84 -0.77
N GLY A 68 -21.85 12.34 0.08
CA GLY A 68 -22.11 13.46 0.99
C GLY A 68 -23.02 13.12 2.17
N ILE A 69 -23.34 11.83 2.37
CA ILE A 69 -24.15 11.33 3.48
C ILE A 69 -23.40 11.49 4.81
N ILE A 70 -22.08 11.36 4.77
CA ILE A 70 -21.20 11.46 5.95
C ILE A 70 -20.27 12.66 5.78
N GLY A 71 -20.33 13.61 6.71
CA GLY A 71 -19.38 14.74 6.77
C GLY A 71 -17.99 14.32 7.28
N PRO A 72 -16.96 15.18 7.12
CA PRO A 72 -15.60 14.94 7.62
C PRO A 72 -15.55 15.00 9.14
N THR A 73 -16.05 13.96 9.79
CA THR A 73 -16.04 13.80 11.24
C THR A 73 -14.77 13.04 11.67
N VAL A 74 -14.30 13.34 12.89
CA VAL A 74 -13.08 12.71 13.45
C VAL A 74 -13.12 11.18 13.39
N PRO A 75 -14.22 10.48 13.72
CA PRO A 75 -14.27 9.03 13.65
C PRO A 75 -14.08 8.50 12.23
N VAL A 76 -14.68 9.14 11.23
CA VAL A 76 -14.60 8.70 9.83
C VAL A 76 -13.18 8.83 9.31
N LEU A 77 -12.55 9.98 9.57
CA LEU A 77 -11.16 10.25 9.23
C LEU A 77 -10.21 9.26 9.93
N PHE A 78 -10.44 8.99 11.22
CA PHE A 78 -9.69 7.99 11.98
C PHE A 78 -9.80 6.60 11.35
N PHE A 79 -11.01 6.13 11.00
CA PHE A 79 -11.18 4.79 10.46
C PHE A 79 -10.52 4.64 9.09
N ILE A 80 -10.68 5.62 8.19
CA ILE A 80 -10.01 5.62 6.89
C ILE A 80 -8.50 5.52 7.07
N LEU A 81 -7.92 6.37 7.92
CA LEU A 81 -6.48 6.37 8.15
C LEU A 81 -6.00 5.10 8.87
N PHE A 82 -6.79 4.58 9.81
CA PHE A 82 -6.50 3.33 10.50
C PHE A 82 -6.42 2.16 9.53
N PHE A 83 -7.41 2.00 8.65
CA PHE A 83 -7.39 0.94 7.64
C PHE A 83 -6.25 1.12 6.63
N TRP A 84 -5.93 2.36 6.24
CA TRP A 84 -4.79 2.64 5.36
C TRP A 84 -3.45 2.25 6.00
N VAL A 85 -3.22 2.67 7.24
CA VAL A 85 -2.01 2.30 8.03
C VAL A 85 -1.91 0.79 8.18
N PHE A 86 -3.04 0.13 8.44
CA PHE A 86 -3.13 -1.32 8.56
C PHE A 86 -2.79 -2.02 7.25
N GLU A 87 -3.28 -1.51 6.12
CA GLU A 87 -2.99 -2.02 4.78
C GLU A 87 -1.50 -1.93 4.44
N VAL A 88 -0.87 -0.77 4.64
CA VAL A 88 0.57 -0.57 4.40
C VAL A 88 1.40 -1.54 5.26
N GLN A 89 1.03 -1.73 6.53
CA GLN A 89 1.71 -2.67 7.41
C GLN A 89 1.56 -4.11 6.90
N LEU A 90 0.35 -4.52 6.48
CA LEU A 90 0.11 -5.87 5.97
C LEU A 90 0.84 -6.14 4.65
N LEU A 91 0.80 -5.21 3.69
CA LEU A 91 1.49 -5.32 2.40
C LEU A 91 2.98 -5.59 2.58
N MET A 92 3.63 -4.81 3.44
CA MET A 92 5.07 -4.97 3.73
C MET A 92 5.36 -6.34 4.36
N GLN A 93 4.50 -6.80 5.27
CA GLN A 93 4.67 -8.12 5.89
C GLN A 93 4.42 -9.27 4.92
N ILE A 94 3.51 -9.14 3.95
CA ILE A 94 3.26 -10.12 2.89
C ILE A 94 4.53 -10.32 2.05
N ILE A 95 5.18 -9.23 1.62
CA ILE A 95 6.44 -9.27 0.85
C ILE A 95 7.54 -9.95 1.68
N VAL A 96 7.76 -9.50 2.91
CA VAL A 96 8.76 -10.07 3.81
C VAL A 96 8.51 -11.55 4.10
N ASN A 97 7.26 -11.93 4.37
CA ASN A 97 6.89 -13.31 4.62
C ASN A 97 7.21 -14.19 3.41
N ARG A 98 6.98 -13.70 2.18
CA ARG A 98 7.36 -14.40 0.95
C ARG A 98 8.88 -14.57 0.83
N ILE A 99 9.67 -13.53 1.13
CA ILE A 99 11.14 -13.60 1.17
C ILE A 99 11.58 -14.68 2.18
N SER A 100 10.94 -14.74 3.35
CA SER A 100 11.29 -15.67 4.42
C SER A 100 11.11 -17.15 4.07
N ILE A 101 10.20 -17.46 3.15
CA ILE A 101 9.97 -18.82 2.67
C ILE A 101 11.07 -19.25 1.69
N ILE A 102 11.66 -18.32 0.95
CA ILE A 102 12.64 -18.62 -0.13
C ILE A 102 14.09 -18.54 0.34
N ALA A 103 14.37 -17.70 1.33
CA ALA A 103 15.71 -17.48 1.86
C ALA A 103 16.17 -18.58 2.83
N GLU A 104 17.42 -19.04 2.69
CA GLU A 104 18.04 -20.00 3.63
C GLU A 104 18.33 -19.39 4.99
N HIS A 105 18.82 -18.16 4.97
CA HIS A 105 19.44 -17.57 6.14
C HIS A 105 18.38 -16.92 7.02
N ARG A 106 17.73 -17.75 7.84
CA ARG A 106 16.62 -17.36 8.74
C ARG A 106 16.97 -16.17 9.65
N SER A 107 18.22 -16.06 10.10
CA SER A 107 18.67 -14.95 10.96
C SER A 107 18.64 -13.59 10.24
N THR A 108 19.08 -13.53 8.99
CA THR A 108 19.07 -12.29 8.20
C THR A 108 17.64 -11.87 7.89
N ILE A 109 16.77 -12.84 7.59
CA ILE A 109 15.36 -12.54 7.35
C ILE A 109 14.63 -12.12 8.61
N PHE A 110 14.95 -12.71 9.76
CA PHE A 110 14.36 -12.28 11.01
C PHE A 110 14.69 -10.82 11.31
N LYS A 111 15.95 -10.40 11.10
CA LYS A 111 16.35 -8.99 11.20
C LYS A 111 15.63 -8.11 10.17
N LEU A 112 15.52 -8.56 8.92
CA LEU A 112 14.80 -7.84 7.87
C LEU A 112 13.31 -7.68 8.19
N LYS A 113 12.68 -8.72 8.77
CA LYS A 113 11.28 -8.72 9.17
C LYS A 113 11.01 -7.74 10.30
N TRP A 114 11.78 -7.83 11.37
CA TRP A 114 11.62 -6.92 12.51
C TRP A 114 12.05 -5.49 12.17
N GLY A 115 13.12 -5.33 11.39
CA GLY A 115 13.56 -4.02 10.91
C GLY A 115 12.49 -3.33 10.07
N THR A 116 11.94 -4.03 9.07
CA THR A 116 10.86 -3.49 8.24
C THR A 116 9.61 -3.19 9.07
N ALA A 117 9.20 -4.13 9.94
CA ALA A 117 8.03 -3.95 10.80
C ALA A 117 8.17 -2.70 11.67
N LEU A 118 9.34 -2.50 12.28
CA LEU A 118 9.61 -1.38 13.16
C LEU A 118 9.66 -0.07 12.39
N THR A 119 10.36 -0.02 11.25
CA THR A 119 10.43 1.17 10.39
C THR A 119 9.05 1.62 9.92
N ILE A 120 8.21 0.70 9.44
CA ILE A 120 6.87 1.04 8.96
C ILE A 120 5.97 1.46 10.12
N THR A 121 6.06 0.81 11.29
CA THR A 121 5.31 1.21 12.48
C THR A 121 5.67 2.64 12.92
N LEU A 122 6.96 3.01 12.88
CA LEU A 122 7.40 4.38 13.21
C LEU A 122 6.83 5.42 12.24
N ILE A 123 6.86 5.14 10.93
CA ILE A 123 6.27 6.01 9.91
C ILE A 123 4.76 6.14 10.15
N ASN A 124 4.07 5.04 10.41
CA ASN A 124 2.63 5.01 10.64
C ASN A 124 2.21 5.79 11.88
N ILE A 125 2.95 5.68 13.00
CA ILE A 125 2.71 6.47 14.21
C ILE A 125 2.83 7.97 13.90
N ALA A 126 3.84 8.37 13.13
CA ALA A 126 4.04 9.76 12.77
C ALA A 126 2.94 10.29 11.82
N VAL A 127 2.52 9.49 10.83
CA VAL A 127 1.38 9.81 9.95
C VAL A 127 0.11 10.00 10.78
N PHE A 128 -0.15 9.10 11.73
CA PHE A 128 -1.33 9.15 12.59
C PHE A 128 -1.37 10.44 13.44
N ALA A 129 -0.24 10.80 14.05
CA ALA A 129 -0.14 11.97 14.91
C ALA A 129 -0.22 13.30 14.15
N ILE A 130 0.23 13.35 12.88
CA ILE A 130 0.27 14.58 12.07
C ILE A 130 -1.03 14.77 11.27
N TRP A 131 -1.62 13.69 10.77
CA TRP A 131 -2.74 13.78 9.85
C TRP A 131 -4.07 14.08 10.54
N ILE A 132 -4.33 13.50 11.72
CA ILE A 132 -5.58 13.72 12.47
C ILE A 132 -5.75 15.21 12.84
N PRO A 133 -4.79 15.89 13.50
CA PRO A 133 -4.93 17.30 13.86
C PRO A 133 -4.99 18.24 12.65
N ALA A 134 -4.46 17.82 11.51
CA ALA A 134 -4.48 18.60 10.28
C ALA A 134 -5.83 18.54 9.54
N HIS A 135 -6.59 17.46 9.70
CA HIS A 135 -7.88 17.25 9.02
C HIS A 135 -9.11 17.39 9.91
N THR A 136 -8.95 17.62 11.22
CA THR A 136 -10.05 18.03 12.11
C THR A 136 -10.54 19.44 11.76
N VAL A 137 -11.85 19.65 11.68
CA VAL A 137 -12.47 20.98 11.45
C VAL A 137 -13.10 21.48 12.77
N PRO A 138 -12.73 22.66 13.30
CA PRO A 138 -11.73 23.59 12.78
C PRO A 138 -10.28 23.08 12.97
N PRO A 139 -9.38 23.35 12.01
CA PRO A 139 -7.98 22.93 12.09
C PRO A 139 -7.26 23.68 13.23
N ALA A 140 -6.45 22.97 14.01
CA ALA A 140 -5.76 23.54 15.18
C ALA A 140 -4.81 24.70 14.83
N SER A 141 -4.24 24.72 13.61
CA SER A 141 -3.49 25.84 13.04
C SER A 141 -3.20 25.60 11.55
N GLN A 142 -3.14 26.66 10.72
CA GLN A 142 -2.68 26.55 9.33
C GLN A 142 -1.26 25.98 9.19
N THR A 143 -0.45 26.10 10.24
CA THR A 143 0.89 25.50 10.30
C THR A 143 0.82 23.97 10.29
N PHE A 144 -0.17 23.36 10.95
CA PHE A 144 -0.35 21.89 10.93
C PHE A 144 -0.74 21.38 9.54
N VAL A 145 -1.52 22.16 8.78
CA VAL A 145 -1.91 21.80 7.40
C VAL A 145 -0.68 21.76 6.48
N ARG A 146 0.19 22.77 6.56
CA ARG A 146 1.44 22.81 5.77
C ARG A 146 2.44 21.73 6.17
N ILE A 147 2.56 21.46 7.48
CA ILE A 147 3.42 20.38 7.98
C ILE A 147 2.90 19.03 7.48
N ASN A 148 1.58 18.80 7.55
CA ASN A 148 0.98 17.58 7.05
C ASN A 148 1.21 17.38 5.55
N GLU A 149 1.10 18.42 4.74
CA GLU A 149 1.35 18.36 3.29
C GLU A 149 2.81 17.99 2.95
N VAL A 150 3.78 18.48 3.73
CA VAL A 150 5.18 18.04 3.57
C VAL A 150 5.35 16.60 4.08
N TRP A 151 4.81 16.29 5.24
CA TRP A 151 4.97 14.99 5.87
C TRP A 151 4.34 13.85 5.07
N ASP A 152 3.15 14.06 4.52
CA ASP A 152 2.43 13.10 3.67
C ASP A 152 3.24 12.75 2.40
N ARG A 153 4.00 13.71 1.86
CA ARG A 153 4.94 13.45 0.76
C ARG A 153 6.15 12.64 1.21
N VAL A 154 6.76 13.03 2.33
CA VAL A 154 7.94 12.36 2.88
C VAL A 154 7.62 10.91 3.25
N SER A 155 6.48 10.66 3.92
CA SER A 155 6.07 9.31 4.32
C SER A 155 5.88 8.40 3.11
N LYS A 156 5.23 8.87 2.04
CA LYS A 156 5.05 8.11 0.79
C LYS A 156 6.38 7.76 0.13
N VAL A 157 7.34 8.70 0.08
CA VAL A 157 8.68 8.44 -0.46
C VAL A 157 9.44 7.42 0.40
N LEU A 158 9.35 7.52 1.73
CA LEU A 158 9.99 6.55 2.63
C LEU A 158 9.40 5.15 2.46
N ILE A 159 8.07 5.03 2.35
CA ILE A 159 7.38 3.77 2.10
C ILE A 159 7.83 3.17 0.75
N LEU A 160 7.89 3.99 -0.32
CA LEU A 160 8.38 3.57 -1.63
C LEU A 160 9.83 3.04 -1.58
N LEU A 161 10.73 3.73 -0.87
CA LEU A 161 12.11 3.28 -0.74
C LEU A 161 12.22 1.92 -0.03
N VAL A 162 11.39 1.70 0.99
CA VAL A 162 11.31 0.42 1.70
C VAL A 162 10.76 -0.66 0.78
N ASP A 163 9.67 -0.38 0.05
CA ASP A 163 9.08 -1.34 -0.90
C ASP A 163 10.09 -1.74 -1.98
N ALA A 164 10.70 -0.76 -2.64
CA ALA A 164 11.70 -0.98 -3.69
C ALA A 164 12.92 -1.76 -3.16
N GLY A 165 13.40 -1.43 -1.95
CA GLY A 165 14.51 -2.13 -1.31
C GLY A 165 14.22 -3.59 -1.00
N LEU A 166 13.03 -3.89 -0.48
CA LEU A 166 12.58 -5.24 -0.16
C LEU A 166 12.33 -6.07 -1.43
N ASN A 167 11.67 -5.47 -2.43
CA ASN A 167 11.41 -6.13 -3.71
C ASN A 167 12.72 -6.40 -4.48
N TRP A 168 13.69 -5.48 -4.42
CA TRP A 168 15.02 -5.71 -4.98
C TRP A 168 15.74 -6.86 -4.25
N TYR A 169 15.70 -6.86 -2.92
CA TYR A 169 16.30 -7.92 -2.11
C TYR A 169 15.68 -9.28 -2.42
N PHE A 170 14.35 -9.35 -2.54
CA PHE A 170 13.62 -10.54 -2.96
C PHE A 170 14.12 -11.07 -4.31
N LEU A 171 14.17 -10.21 -5.34
CA LEU A 171 14.60 -10.61 -6.67
C LEU A 171 16.04 -11.12 -6.67
N ARG A 172 16.92 -10.45 -5.93
CA ARG A 172 18.32 -10.86 -5.78
C ARG A 172 18.44 -12.22 -5.10
N THR A 173 17.67 -12.46 -4.03
CA THR A 173 17.64 -13.77 -3.37
C THR A 173 17.13 -14.84 -4.33
N VAL A 174 15.99 -14.63 -4.99
CA VAL A 174 15.41 -15.60 -5.93
C VAL A 174 16.40 -15.94 -7.06
N LYS A 175 17.09 -14.94 -7.63
CA LYS A 175 18.09 -15.13 -8.67
C LYS A 175 19.24 -16.04 -8.19
N LYS A 176 19.83 -15.74 -7.03
CA LYS A 176 20.89 -16.58 -6.44
C LYS A 176 20.41 -18.01 -6.16
N ARG A 177 19.18 -18.18 -5.67
CA ARG A 177 18.64 -19.50 -5.32
C ARG A 177 18.32 -20.38 -6.52
N LEU A 178 17.65 -19.83 -7.52
CA LEU A 178 17.11 -20.61 -8.64
C LEU A 178 18.10 -20.77 -9.80
N VAL A 179 18.92 -19.74 -10.05
CA VAL A 179 19.86 -19.74 -11.19
C VAL A 179 21.22 -20.32 -10.80
N GLU A 180 21.78 -19.88 -9.68
CA GLU A 180 23.15 -20.28 -9.29
C GLU A 180 23.18 -21.64 -8.59
N GLN A 181 22.27 -21.90 -7.62
CA GLN A 181 22.31 -23.16 -6.86
C GLN A 181 21.66 -24.34 -7.59
N HIS A 182 20.59 -24.12 -8.36
CA HIS A 182 19.84 -25.21 -8.99
C HIS A 182 20.19 -25.46 -10.47
N ARG A 183 21.02 -24.64 -11.12
CA ARG A 183 21.39 -24.72 -12.57
C ARG A 183 20.21 -24.91 -13.55
N LEU A 184 18.98 -24.63 -13.11
CA LEU A 184 17.77 -24.88 -13.89
C LEU A 184 17.39 -23.61 -14.66
N LYS A 185 17.86 -23.50 -15.91
CA LYS A 185 17.42 -22.46 -16.89
C LYS A 185 15.87 -22.34 -16.99
N LYS A 186 15.14 -23.37 -16.57
CA LYS A 186 13.67 -23.41 -16.51
C LYS A 186 13.03 -22.37 -15.57
N TYR A 187 13.75 -21.82 -14.58
CA TYR A 187 13.20 -20.84 -13.62
C TYR A 187 13.51 -19.37 -13.95
N GLU A 188 14.30 -19.12 -15.00
CA GLU A 188 14.57 -17.79 -15.53
C GLU A 188 13.28 -16.98 -15.87
N PRO A 189 12.23 -17.57 -16.50
CA PRO A 189 10.98 -16.85 -16.72
C PRO A 189 10.24 -16.48 -15.43
N LEU A 190 10.41 -17.24 -14.34
CA LEU A 190 9.81 -16.93 -13.03
C LEU A 190 10.45 -15.68 -12.40
N VAL A 191 11.78 -15.55 -12.55
CA VAL A 191 12.54 -14.36 -12.12
C VAL A 191 12.13 -13.15 -12.96
N GLY A 192 12.03 -13.31 -14.27
CA GLY A 192 11.59 -12.25 -15.19
C GLY A 192 10.16 -11.77 -14.92
N PHE A 193 9.23 -12.69 -14.61
CA PHE A 193 7.86 -12.32 -14.24
C PHE A 193 7.81 -11.53 -12.92
N ASN A 194 8.49 -11.99 -11.87
CA ASN A 194 8.56 -11.25 -10.60
C ASN A 194 9.25 -9.89 -10.77
N ALA A 195 10.27 -9.78 -11.63
CA ALA A 195 10.92 -8.50 -11.93
C ALA A 195 9.97 -7.51 -12.62
N LYS A 196 9.13 -7.99 -13.54
CA LYS A 196 8.09 -7.15 -14.17
C LYS A 196 7.07 -6.65 -13.14
N LEU A 197 6.62 -7.51 -12.22
CA LEU A 197 5.72 -7.12 -11.14
C LEU A 197 6.34 -6.03 -10.24
N MET A 198 7.62 -6.15 -9.91
CA MET A 198 8.34 -5.12 -9.15
C MET A 198 8.38 -3.77 -9.89
N ILE A 199 8.68 -3.76 -11.19
CA ILE A 199 8.70 -2.52 -11.97
C ILE A 199 7.31 -1.86 -11.99
N ILE A 200 6.26 -2.66 -12.15
CA ILE A 200 4.87 -2.18 -12.12
C ILE A 200 4.54 -1.59 -10.74
N SER A 201 4.94 -2.25 -9.65
CA SER A 201 4.73 -1.76 -8.27
C SER A 201 5.35 -0.36 -8.07
N ILE A 202 6.63 -0.21 -8.42
CA ILE A 202 7.35 1.06 -8.29
C ILE A 202 6.73 2.15 -9.16
N LEU A 203 6.24 1.79 -10.36
CA LEU A 203 5.61 2.75 -11.27
C LEU A 203 4.27 3.25 -10.73
N MET A 204 3.45 2.38 -10.15
CA MET A 204 2.17 2.76 -9.53
C MET A 204 2.40 3.67 -8.31
N ASP A 205 3.35 3.32 -7.44
CA ASP A 205 3.69 4.17 -6.29
C ASP A 205 4.29 5.52 -6.72
N GLY A 206 5.11 5.51 -7.78
CA GLY A 206 5.64 6.72 -8.40
C GLY A 206 4.54 7.62 -8.98
N MET A 207 3.50 7.03 -9.58
CA MET A 207 2.34 7.74 -10.10
C MET A 207 1.56 8.43 -8.98
N LEU A 208 1.37 7.78 -7.82
CA LEU A 208 0.71 8.39 -6.67
C LEU A 208 1.46 9.64 -6.16
N ILE A 209 2.79 9.59 -6.12
CA ILE A 209 3.64 10.73 -5.74
C ILE A 209 3.56 11.83 -6.81
N ALA A 210 3.58 11.46 -8.10
CA ALA A 210 3.50 12.40 -9.22
C ALA A 210 2.17 13.15 -9.26
N GLN A 211 1.05 12.46 -8.98
CA GLN A 211 -0.27 13.08 -8.89
C GLN A 211 -0.32 14.12 -7.77
N HIS A 212 0.27 13.82 -6.62
CA HIS A 212 0.37 14.78 -5.53
C HIS A 212 1.27 15.99 -5.87
N ARG A 213 2.35 15.78 -6.65
CA ARG A 213 3.19 16.88 -7.16
C ARG A 213 2.42 17.83 -8.10
N ASN A 214 1.57 17.30 -8.98
CA ASN A 214 0.81 18.10 -9.94
C ASN A 214 -0.23 19.03 -9.29
N VAL A 215 -0.77 18.65 -8.12
CA VAL A 215 -1.73 19.49 -7.37
C VAL A 215 -1.07 20.79 -6.86
N HIS A 216 0.20 20.78 -6.44
CA HIS A 216 0.90 22.01 -6.06
C HIS A 216 1.31 22.89 -7.26
N GLY A 217 1.40 22.31 -8.46
CA GLY A 217 1.62 23.07 -9.69
C GLY A 217 0.44 23.95 -10.07
N GLN A 218 -0.79 23.54 -9.74
CA GLN A 218 -2.01 24.34 -9.95
C GLN A 218 -2.24 25.39 -8.84
N ALA A 219 -1.75 25.17 -7.62
CA ALA A 219 -1.85 26.17 -6.55
C ALA A 219 -0.96 27.42 -6.77
N TYR A 220 0.01 27.37 -7.69
CA TYR A 220 0.93 28.48 -7.99
C TYR A 220 0.60 29.26 -9.28
N TYR A 221 -0.41 28.83 -10.05
CA TYR A 221 -0.90 29.56 -11.21
C TYR A 221 -2.40 29.77 -11.07
N PRO A 222 -2.89 30.97 -10.69
CA PRO A 222 -4.30 31.27 -10.80
C PRO A 222 -4.71 31.12 -12.28
N PRO A 223 -5.87 30.52 -12.59
CA PRO A 223 -6.43 30.62 -13.92
C PRO A 223 -6.63 32.11 -14.22
N CYS A 224 -6.00 32.58 -15.31
CA CYS A 224 -6.22 33.90 -15.88
C CYS A 224 -7.69 34.10 -16.25
#